data_AF-A0A1V1PGN9-F1
#
_entry.id   AF-A0A1V1PGN9-F1
#
_cell.length_a   1.000
_cell.length_b   1.000
_cell.length_c   1.000
_cell.angle_alpha   90.00
_cell.angle_beta   90.00
_cell.angle_gamma   90.00
#
_symmetry.space_group_name_H-M   'P 1'
#
loop_
_entity.id
_entity.type
_entity.pdbx_description
1 polymer ?
#
loop_
_entity_poly.entity_id
_entity_poly.type
_entity_poly.pdbx_seq_one_letter_code
_entity_poly.pdbx_strand_id
1 'polypeptide(L)'
;RIYFQEGAPVYSGQTLYTDDDSSVIVQLEDESIITVHKKSQIKFNREDKPEALDFNIVLDKGQSRFQVSKRNRLKQLKHRKTFKGFNVKTPTAYIGVRGTDFAVFTGIKAEQVGLADTDQEKLKRNY
;
A
#
# COMPACT_ATOMS: atom_id res chain seq x y z
N ARG A 1 -0.98 17.66 12.27
CA ARG A 1 -1.37 16.90 11.05
C ARG A 1 -0.90 17.71 9.85
N ILE A 2 -0.25 17.08 8.88
CA ILE A 2 0.13 17.74 7.62
C ILE A 2 -1.00 17.47 6.62
N TYR A 3 -1.49 18.51 5.96
CA TYR A 3 -2.48 18.38 4.89
C TYR A 3 -1.72 18.27 3.57
N PHE A 4 -1.95 17.18 2.84
CA PHE A 4 -1.37 16.99 1.52
C PHE A 4 -2.18 17.75 0.49
N GLN A 5 -1.51 18.50 -0.38
CA GLN A 5 -2.10 19.07 -1.59
C GLN A 5 -1.87 18.12 -2.76
N GLU A 6 -2.71 18.23 -3.79
CA GLU A 6 -2.48 17.51 -5.05
C GLU A 6 -1.09 17.85 -5.61
N GLY A 7 -0.37 16.82 -6.08
CA GLY A 7 1.00 16.96 -6.58
C GLY A 7 2.08 17.10 -5.49
N ALA A 8 1.71 17.18 -4.20
CA ALA A 8 2.69 17.23 -3.13
C ALA A 8 3.46 15.90 -3.01
N PRO A 9 4.79 15.94 -2.81
CA PRO A 9 5.57 14.73 -2.57
C PRO A 9 5.20 14.10 -1.22
N VAL A 10 5.19 12.76 -1.19
CA VAL A 10 5.06 11.97 0.04
C VAL A 10 6.43 11.38 0.36
N TYR A 11 6.94 11.68 1.55
CA TYR A 11 8.26 11.21 2.00
C TYR A 11 8.15 10.00 2.94
N SER A 12 9.21 9.20 2.96
CA SER A 12 9.35 8.11 3.94
C SER A 12 9.20 8.63 5.37
N GLY A 13 8.54 7.86 6.22
CA GLY A 13 8.22 8.21 7.60
C GLY A 13 6.92 9.00 7.77
N GLN A 14 6.34 9.55 6.70
CA GLN A 14 5.10 10.32 6.78
C GLN A 14 3.86 9.43 6.89
N THR A 15 2.88 9.93 7.65
CA THR A 15 1.55 9.32 7.78
C THR A 15 0.51 10.21 7.12
N LEU A 16 -0.28 9.60 6.23
CA LEU A 16 -1.42 10.21 5.57
C LEU A 16 -2.71 9.78 6.28
N TYR A 17 -3.58 10.75 6.47
CA TYR A 17 -4.91 10.59 7.05
C TYR A 17 -5.95 11.04 6.03
N THR A 18 -6.97 10.22 5.79
CA THR A 18 -8.14 10.61 5.00
C THR A 18 -9.37 10.73 5.90
N ASP A 19 -10.10 11.84 5.74
CA ASP A 19 -11.41 12.07 6.35
C ASP A 19 -12.54 11.39 5.56
N ASP A 20 -13.78 11.60 6.01
CA ASP A 20 -15.00 10.90 5.60
C ASP A 20 -15.29 10.95 4.09
N ASP A 21 -14.93 12.05 3.42
CA ASP A 21 -15.21 12.29 2.00
C ASP A 21 -13.94 12.48 1.17
N SER A 22 -12.80 12.00 1.68
CA SER A 22 -11.50 12.15 0.99
C SER A 22 -10.91 10.81 0.58
N SER A 23 -10.31 10.78 -0.60
CA SER A 23 -9.47 9.69 -1.07
C SER A 23 -8.21 10.28 -1.69
N VAL A 24 -7.12 9.51 -1.65
CA VAL A 24 -5.84 9.94 -2.21
C VAL A 24 -5.26 8.82 -3.04
N ILE A 25 -4.68 9.17 -4.19
CA ILE A 25 -3.90 8.25 -5.00
C ILE A 25 -2.43 8.65 -4.86
N VAL A 26 -1.60 7.70 -4.43
CA VAL A 26 -0.16 7.89 -4.32
C VAL A 26 0.52 6.98 -5.33
N GLN A 27 1.35 7.56 -6.20
CA GLN A 27 2.24 6.82 -7.07
C GLN A 27 3.64 6.79 -6.47
N LEU A 28 4.20 5.61 -6.32
CA LEU A 28 5.55 5.42 -5.78
C LEU A 28 6.61 5.46 -6.88
N GLU A 29 7.88 5.59 -6.48
CA GLU A 29 9.04 5.61 -7.38
C GLU A 29 9.14 4.37 -8.29
N ASP A 30 8.59 3.23 -7.85
CA ASP A 30 8.57 2.00 -8.64
C ASP A 30 7.34 1.82 -9.52
N GLU A 31 6.53 2.88 -9.63
CA GLU A 31 5.28 2.95 -10.37
C GLU A 31 4.13 2.15 -9.75
N SER A 32 4.30 1.61 -8.54
CA SER A 32 3.17 1.07 -7.79
C SER A 32 2.20 2.20 -7.44
N ILE A 33 0.90 1.90 -7.50
CA ILE A 33 -0.17 2.84 -7.19
C ILE A 33 -0.86 2.39 -5.91
N ILE A 34 -1.07 3.32 -4.99
CA ILE A 34 -1.80 3.12 -3.74
C ILE A 34 -3.01 4.05 -3.75
N THR A 35 -4.21 3.48 -3.78
CA THR A 35 -5.45 4.21 -3.55
C THR A 35 -5.81 4.10 -2.08
N VAL A 36 -5.72 5.20 -1.35
CA VAL A 36 -6.11 5.32 0.05
C VAL A 36 -7.56 5.80 0.09
N HIS A 37 -8.46 4.97 0.60
CA HIS A 37 -9.87 5.33 0.71
C HIS A 37 -10.14 6.18 1.96
N LYS A 38 -11.35 6.72 2.07
CA LYS A 38 -11.82 7.48 3.24
C LYS A 38 -11.58 6.77 4.58
N LYS A 39 -11.48 7.56 5.65
CA LYS A 39 -11.33 7.06 7.04
C LYS A 39 -10.11 6.17 7.24
N SER A 40 -9.03 6.41 6.51
CA SER A 40 -7.83 5.58 6.54
C SER A 40 -6.65 6.32 7.16
N GLN A 41 -5.76 5.53 7.77
CA GLN A 41 -4.48 5.96 8.29
C GLN A 41 -3.40 5.06 7.70
N ILE A 42 -2.51 5.65 6.90
CA ILE A 42 -1.47 4.92 6.19
C ILE A 42 -0.12 5.62 6.36
N LYS A 43 0.90 4.87 6.74
CA LYS A 43 2.28 5.34 6.84
C LYS A 43 3.11 4.77 5.72
N PHE A 44 3.84 5.63 5.02
CA PHE A 44 4.77 5.25 3.97
C PHE A 44 6.17 5.17 4.57
N ASN A 45 6.80 3.99 4.52
CA ASN A 45 8.20 3.84 4.89
C ASN A 45 8.97 3.12 3.79
N ARG A 46 10.26 3.43 3.73
CA ARG A 46 11.26 2.72 2.96
C ARG A 46 12.29 2.15 3.94
N GLU A 47 12.82 0.95 3.68
CA GLU A 47 13.96 0.46 4.45
C GLU A 47 15.18 1.35 4.13
N ASP A 48 15.85 1.90 5.16
CA ASP A 48 17.02 2.78 5.02
C ASP A 48 18.30 2.01 4.63
N LYS A 49 18.18 1.01 3.76
CA LYS A 49 19.31 0.28 3.20
C LYS A 49 19.51 0.69 1.75
N PRO A 50 20.70 1.20 1.36
CA PRO A 50 20.98 1.68 0.01
C PRO A 50 20.68 0.65 -1.09
N GLU A 51 20.85 -0.63 -0.77
CA GLU A 51 20.63 -1.75 -1.68
C GLU A 51 19.18 -2.27 -1.75
N ALA A 52 18.30 -1.87 -0.83
CA ALA A 52 16.92 -2.34 -0.76
C ALA A 52 15.95 -1.33 -1.39
N LEU A 53 15.12 -1.79 -2.34
CA LEU A 53 13.97 -1.01 -2.85
C LEU A 53 12.69 -1.37 -2.10
N ASP A 54 12.80 -1.76 -0.83
CA ASP A 54 11.67 -2.32 -0.10
C ASP A 54 10.71 -1.22 0.39
N PHE A 55 9.48 -1.27 -0.11
CA PHE A 55 8.39 -0.42 0.37
C PHE A 55 7.72 -1.12 1.55
N ASN A 56 7.72 -0.45 2.70
CA ASN A 56 7.11 -0.94 3.93
C ASN A 56 5.97 0.01 4.31
N ILE A 57 4.79 -0.31 3.80
CA ILE A 57 3.57 0.44 4.04
C ILE A 57 2.94 -0.07 5.33
N VAL A 58 2.48 0.83 6.19
CA VAL A 58 1.68 0.46 7.37
C VAL A 58 0.28 1.02 7.17
N LEU A 59 -0.71 0.15 7.06
CA LEU A 59 -2.13 0.52 7.06
C LEU A 59 -2.67 0.24 8.46
N ASP A 60 -2.73 1.27 9.31
CA ASP A 60 -3.17 1.12 10.69
C ASP A 60 -4.69 0.97 10.80
N LYS A 61 -5.43 1.64 9.90
CA LYS A 61 -6.90 1.66 9.88
C LYS A 61 -7.39 1.98 8.48
N GLY A 62 -8.55 1.43 8.13
CA GLY A 62 -9.33 1.82 6.96
C GLY A 62 -9.14 0.86 5.80
N GLN A 63 -9.17 1.40 4.58
CA GLN A 63 -9.10 0.61 3.36
C GLN A 63 -8.11 1.21 2.37
N SER A 64 -7.34 0.36 1.71
CA SER A 64 -6.49 0.77 0.60
C SER A 64 -6.41 -0.30 -0.48
N ARG A 65 -6.34 0.13 -1.73
CA ARG A 65 -6.01 -0.72 -2.88
C ARG A 65 -4.57 -0.48 -3.26
N PHE A 66 -3.86 -1.55 -3.56
CA PHE A 66 -2.44 -1.59 -3.87
C PHE A 66 -2.25 -2.25 -5.22
N GLN A 67 -1.79 -1.50 -6.20
CA GLN A 67 -1.43 -2.00 -7.52
C GLN A 67 0.08 -2.07 -7.59
N VAL A 68 0.64 -3.21 -7.19
CA VAL A 68 2.10 -3.35 -7.03
C VAL A 68 2.75 -3.63 -8.37
N SER A 69 3.69 -2.78 -8.76
CA SER A 69 4.42 -2.88 -10.01
C SER A 69 5.28 -4.14 -10.08
N LYS A 70 5.28 -4.79 -11.24
CA LYS A 70 6.19 -5.91 -11.55
C LYS A 70 7.57 -5.43 -12.02
N ARG A 71 7.76 -4.12 -12.24
CA ARG A 71 8.99 -3.56 -12.83
C ARG A 71 10.23 -3.78 -11.97
N ASN A 72 10.09 -3.66 -10.65
CA ASN A 72 11.19 -3.95 -9.74
C ASN A 72 11.62 -5.42 -9.79
N ARG A 73 10.70 -6.35 -10.04
CA ARG A 73 11.04 -7.78 -10.26
C ARG A 73 11.93 -7.98 -11.49
N LEU A 74 11.70 -7.23 -12.55
CA LEU A 74 12.52 -7.32 -13.77
C LEU A 74 13.93 -6.72 -13.56
N LYS A 75 14.04 -5.64 -12.78
CA LYS A 75 15.34 -5.08 -12.37
C LYS A 75 16.12 -6.04 -11.44
N GLN A 76 15.43 -6.79 -10.58
CA GLN A 76 16.04 -7.79 -9.67
C GLN A 76 16.81 -8.88 -10.43
N LEU A 77 16.21 -9.44 -11.49
CA LEU A 77 16.85 -10.49 -12.30
C LEU A 77 18.19 -10.01 -12.90
N LYS A 78 18.28 -8.73 -13.24
CA LYS A 78 19.47 -8.15 -13.88
C LYS A 78 20.59 -7.79 -12.90
N HIS A 79 20.26 -7.41 -11.66
CA HIS A 79 21.24 -6.82 -10.73
C HIS A 79 21.60 -7.70 -9.51
N ARG A 80 21.06 -8.92 -9.38
CA ARG A 80 21.30 -9.84 -8.24
C ARG A 80 21.09 -9.18 -6.85
N LYS A 81 20.32 -8.11 -6.77
CA LYS A 81 19.96 -7.45 -5.51
C LYS A 81 18.76 -8.17 -4.88
N THR A 82 18.81 -8.41 -3.58
CA THR A 82 17.71 -8.98 -2.79
C THR A 82 16.67 -7.90 -2.50
N PHE A 83 15.63 -7.82 -3.32
CA PHE A 83 14.41 -7.10 -2.98
C PHE A 83 13.55 -8.00 -2.10
N LYS A 84 13.22 -7.57 -0.89
CA LYS A 84 12.36 -8.34 0.01
C LYS A 84 10.89 -8.21 -0.35
N GLY A 85 10.45 -7.12 -0.98
CA GLY A 85 9.07 -7.01 -1.44
C GLY A 85 8.46 -5.63 -1.33
N PHE A 86 7.24 -5.53 -1.85
CA PHE A 86 6.28 -4.55 -1.40
C PHE A 86 5.54 -5.15 -0.21
N ASN A 87 5.67 -4.55 0.97
CA ASN A 87 5.09 -5.09 2.18
C ASN A 87 4.02 -4.14 2.73
N VAL A 88 2.88 -4.71 3.13
CA VAL A 88 1.84 -4.00 3.87
C VAL A 88 1.71 -4.63 5.24
N LYS A 89 1.99 -3.84 6.27
CA LYS A 89 1.73 -4.20 7.66
C LYS A 89 0.38 -3.61 8.09
N THR A 90 -0.41 -4.41 8.77
CA THR A 90 -1.64 -4.00 9.44
C THR A 90 -1.51 -4.26 10.95
N PRO A 91 -2.51 -3.90 11.77
CA PRO A 91 -2.50 -4.27 13.19
C PRO A 91 -2.40 -5.78 13.43
N THR A 92 -2.93 -6.62 12.54
CA THR A 92 -3.02 -8.08 12.78
C THR A 92 -2.20 -8.94 11.81
N ALA A 93 -1.71 -8.39 10.70
CA ALA A 93 -1.01 -9.15 9.68
C ALA A 93 0.18 -8.42 9.06
N TYR A 94 0.99 -9.22 8.37
CA TYR A 94 2.06 -8.76 7.51
C TYR A 94 1.91 -9.40 6.13
N ILE A 95 1.78 -8.58 5.10
CA ILE A 95 1.43 -8.99 3.74
C ILE A 95 2.60 -8.66 2.82
N GLY A 96 3.33 -9.68 2.38
CA GLY A 96 4.42 -9.54 1.41
C GLY A 96 3.94 -9.79 -0.02
N VAL A 97 4.15 -8.83 -0.92
CA VAL A 97 3.63 -8.86 -2.29
C VAL A 97 4.75 -8.70 -3.32
N ARG A 98 4.68 -9.51 -4.39
CA ARG A 98 5.65 -9.56 -5.49
C ARG A 98 5.01 -9.25 -6.85
N GLY A 99 4.23 -8.18 -6.90
CA GLY A 99 3.60 -7.66 -8.12
C GLY A 99 2.22 -8.26 -8.40
N THR A 100 1.20 -7.66 -7.78
CA THR A 100 -0.22 -8.01 -7.95
C THR A 100 -1.09 -6.81 -7.54
N ASP A 101 -2.35 -6.82 -7.96
CA ASP A 101 -3.37 -5.88 -7.48
C ASP A 101 -4.18 -6.53 -6.34
N PHE A 102 -4.27 -5.84 -5.22
CA PHE A 102 -4.99 -6.31 -4.04
C PHE A 102 -5.57 -5.16 -3.24
N ALA A 103 -6.60 -5.46 -2.45
CA ALA A 103 -7.18 -4.55 -1.49
C ALA A 103 -7.01 -5.08 -0.08
N VAL A 104 -6.77 -4.18 0.86
CA VAL A 104 -6.74 -4.46 2.29
C VAL A 104 -7.76 -3.58 2.97
N PHE A 105 -8.57 -4.19 3.82
CA PHE A 105 -9.42 -3.52 4.79
C PHE A 105 -8.98 -3.93 6.19
N THR A 106 -8.76 -2.97 7.07
CA THR A 106 -8.48 -3.23 8.49
C THR A 106 -9.30 -2.31 9.38
N GLY A 107 -10.04 -2.92 10.30
CA GLY A 107 -10.86 -2.24 11.28
C GLY A 107 -10.92 -3.02 12.58
N ILE A 108 -11.53 -2.41 13.60
CA ILE A 108 -11.54 -2.95 14.98
C ILE A 108 -12.11 -4.37 15.05
N LYS A 109 -13.06 -4.72 14.18
CA LYS A 109 -13.76 -6.01 14.22
C LYS A 109 -13.26 -7.03 13.22
N ALA A 110 -12.58 -6.60 12.16
CA ALA A 110 -12.23 -7.47 11.06
C ALA A 110 -11.07 -6.92 10.24
N GLU A 111 -10.27 -7.83 9.72
CA GLU A 111 -9.28 -7.56 8.69
C GLU A 111 -9.54 -8.47 7.49
N GLN A 112 -9.43 -7.93 6.29
CA GLN A 112 -9.65 -8.65 5.04
C GLN A 112 -8.60 -8.26 4.02
N VAL A 113 -8.08 -9.27 3.32
CA VAL A 113 -7.17 -9.10 2.19
C VAL A 113 -7.80 -9.80 0.99
N GLY A 114 -8.05 -9.05 -0.08
CA GLY A 114 -8.65 -9.56 -1.30
C GLY A 114 -7.75 -9.29 -2.51
N LEU A 115 -7.53 -10.31 -3.34
CA LEU A 115 -6.85 -10.15 -4.62
C LEU A 115 -7.85 -9.65 -5.67
N ALA A 116 -7.44 -8.70 -6.52
CA ALA A 116 -8.33 -8.01 -7.45
C ALA A 116 -8.87 -8.89 -8.61
N ASP A 117 -8.36 -10.11 -8.80
CA ASP A 117 -8.99 -11.12 -9.68
C ASP A 117 -10.29 -11.70 -9.10
N THR A 118 -10.64 -11.32 -7.86
CA THR A 118 -11.92 -11.67 -7.24
C THR A 118 -12.89 -10.51 -7.47
N ASP A 119 -13.93 -10.74 -8.27
CA ASP A 119 -15.04 -9.82 -8.55
C ASP A 119 -15.29 -8.81 -7.43
N GLN A 120 -15.16 -7.51 -7.72
CA GLN A 120 -15.41 -6.45 -6.74
C GLN A 120 -16.82 -6.50 -6.13
N GLU A 121 -17.76 -7.20 -6.78
CA GLU A 121 -19.08 -7.48 -6.22
C GLU A 121 -19.05 -8.41 -5.01
N LYS A 122 -18.10 -9.36 -4.92
CA LYS A 122 -18.01 -10.30 -3.79
C LYS A 122 -17.51 -9.63 -2.51
N LEU A 123 -16.65 -8.62 -2.63
CA LEU A 123 -16.20 -7.83 -1.47
C LEU A 123 -17.32 -6.92 -0.92
N LYS A 124 -18.24 -6.46 -1.77
CA LYS A 124 -19.42 -5.68 -1.35
C LYS A 124 -20.56 -6.53 -0.79
N ARG A 125 -20.62 -7.83 -1.12
CA ARG A 125 -21.77 -8.69 -0.76
C ARG A 125 -21.68 -9.31 0.64
N ASN A 126 -20.55 -9.19 1.32
CA ASN A 126 -20.36 -9.81 2.63
C ASN A 126 -20.63 -8.87 3.82
N TYR A 127 -20.91 -7.58 3.61
CA TYR A 127 -21.25 -6.62 4.68
C TYR A 127 -22.11 -5.45 4.18
#